data_AF-A0A7H4NZT6-F1
#
_entry.id   AF-A0A7H4NZT6-F1
#
_cell.length_a   1.000
_cell.length_b   1.000
_cell.length_c   1.000
_cell.angle_alpha   90.00
_cell.angle_beta   90.00
_cell.angle_gamma   90.00
#
_symmetry.space_group_name_H-M   'P 1'
#
loop_
_entity.id
_entity.type
_entity.pdbx_description
1 polymer ?
#
loop_
_entity_poly.entity_id
_entity_poly.type
_entity_poly.pdbx_seq_one_letter_code
_entity_poly.pdbx_strand_id
1 'polypeptide(L)' 'MFDLFADTPPWQEPLAPGAIILRRYARERAPALLQAIAGIAGRSPFRQMVTPVVTRCR' A
#
# COMPACT_ATOMS: atom_id res chain seq x y z
N MET A 1 8.52 10.29 20.53
CA MET A 1 8.84 8.86 20.38
C MET A 1 9.95 8.76 19.34
N PHE A 2 11.12 8.24 19.71
CA PHE A 2 12.30 8.15 18.84
C PHE A 2 12.09 7.03 17.83
N ASP A 3 12.12 7.35 16.55
CA ASP A 3 12.15 6.34 15.50
C ASP A 3 13.61 5.93 15.27
N LEU A 4 14.02 4.83 15.91
CA LEU A 4 15.36 4.22 15.78
C LEU A 4 15.73 3.87 14.33
N PHE A 5 14.75 3.91 13.46
CA PHE A 5 14.85 3.58 12.06
C PHE A 5 14.64 4.82 11.20
N ALA A 6 14.72 6.06 11.71
CA ALA A 6 14.58 7.24 10.87
C ALA A 6 15.64 7.31 9.74
N ASP A 7 16.89 6.96 10.06
CA ASP A 7 18.06 7.27 9.20
C ASP A 7 18.53 6.12 8.28
N THR A 8 17.94 4.92 8.35
CA THR A 8 18.36 3.85 7.41
C THR A 8 17.92 4.21 5.98
N PRO A 9 18.85 4.25 5.00
CA PRO A 9 18.54 4.56 3.61
C PRO A 9 17.61 3.49 3.01
N PRO A 10 16.87 3.77 1.93
CA PRO A 10 16.03 2.77 1.27
C PRO A 10 16.88 1.64 0.69
N TRP A 11 16.41 0.39 0.80
CA TRP A 11 17.10 -0.79 0.27
C TRP A 11 16.15 -1.77 -0.39
N GLN A 12 16.71 -2.72 -1.14
CA GLN A 12 15.99 -3.74 -1.89
C GLN A 12 16.22 -5.11 -1.28
N GLU A 13 15.16 -5.93 -1.27
CA GLU A 13 15.17 -7.29 -0.74
C GLU A 13 14.42 -8.20 -1.72
N PRO A 14 15.02 -9.31 -2.21
CA PRO A 14 14.32 -10.22 -3.11
C PRO A 14 13.19 -10.95 -2.37
N LEU A 15 12.00 -11.01 -2.98
CA LEU A 15 10.85 -11.74 -2.42
C LEU A 15 10.69 -13.12 -3.07
N ALA A 16 10.74 -13.15 -4.40
CA ALA A 16 10.58 -14.31 -5.24
C ALA A 16 11.18 -14.00 -6.62
N PRO A 17 11.37 -14.99 -7.52
CA PRO A 17 11.76 -14.71 -8.89
C PRO A 17 10.82 -13.69 -9.55
N GLY A 18 11.37 -12.56 -10.01
CA GLY A 18 10.59 -11.46 -10.61
C GLY A 18 9.91 -10.51 -9.62
N ALA A 19 10.12 -10.66 -8.31
CA ALA A 19 9.52 -9.80 -7.28
C ALA A 19 10.54 -9.29 -6.26
N ILE A 20 10.49 -7.99 -5.95
CA ILE A 20 11.43 -7.30 -5.04
C ILE A 20 10.64 -6.40 -4.08
N ILE A 21 11.04 -6.39 -2.81
CA ILE A 21 10.55 -5.45 -1.79
C ILE A 21 11.48 -4.23 -1.79
N LEU A 22 10.91 -3.04 -2.00
CA LEU A 22 11.60 -1.76 -1.89
C LEU A 22 11.31 -1.14 -0.51
N ARG A 23 12.17 -1.44 0.46
CA ARG A 23 12.00 -0.97 1.84
C ARG A 23 12.18 0.54 1.90
N ARG A 24 11.22 1.23 2.53
CA ARG A 24 11.19 2.69 2.77
C ARG A 24 11.16 3.59 1.53
N TYR A 25 10.99 3.02 0.35
CA TYR A 25 11.03 3.75 -0.91
C TYR A 25 10.06 4.95 -0.98
N ALA A 26 8.84 4.80 -0.46
CA ALA A 26 7.82 5.86 -0.51
C ALA A 26 7.76 6.71 0.78
N ARG A 27 8.70 6.56 1.72
CA ARG A 27 8.59 7.12 3.07
C ARG A 27 8.46 8.64 3.08
N GLU A 28 9.32 9.34 2.35
CA GLU A 28 9.29 10.81 2.25
C GLU A 28 8.00 11.33 1.58
N ARG A 29 7.42 10.54 0.68
CA ARG A 29 6.21 10.89 -0.08
C ARG A 29 4.93 10.50 0.65
N ALA A 30 5.02 9.70 1.72
CA ALA A 30 3.87 9.14 2.42
C ALA A 30 2.86 10.22 2.87
N PRO A 31 3.26 11.39 3.41
CA PRO A 31 2.29 12.43 3.78
C PRO A 31 1.46 12.93 2.58
N ALA A 32 2.10 13.20 1.45
CA ALA A 32 1.42 13.66 0.24
C ALA A 32 0.51 12.57 -0.36
N LEU A 33 0.95 11.30 -0.33
CA LEU A 33 0.14 10.18 -0.78
C LEU A 33 -1.12 9.99 0.06
N LEU A 34 -1.01 10.10 1.40
CA LEU A 34 -2.16 9.99 2.30
C LEU A 34 -3.16 11.13 2.09
N GLN A 35 -2.68 12.36 1.87
CA GLN A 35 -3.56 13.48 1.54
C GLN A 35 -4.31 13.25 0.21
N ALA A 36 -3.61 12.76 -0.81
CA ALA A 36 -4.24 12.43 -2.09
C ALA A 36 -5.29 11.32 -1.95
N ILE A 37 -5.00 10.27 -1.17
CA ILE A 37 -5.94 9.18 -0.87
C ILE A 37 -7.20 9.74 -0.19
N ALA A 38 -7.05 10.63 0.80
CA ALA A 38 -8.19 11.25 1.47
C ALA A 38 -9.07 12.06 0.49
N GLY A 39 -8.45 12.81 -0.42
CA GLY A 39 -9.17 13.54 -1.47
C GLY A 39 -9.95 12.63 -2.42
N ILE A 40 -9.38 11.49 -2.81
CA ILE A 40 -10.05 10.49 -3.64
C ILE A 40 -11.20 9.84 -2.87
N ALA A 41 -10.96 9.44 -1.62
CA ALA A 41 -11.97 8.81 -0.77
C ALA A 41 -13.18 9.72 -0.51
N GLY A 42 -12.97 11.04 -0.47
CA GLY A 42 -14.06 12.02 -0.40
C GLY A 42 -14.98 12.04 -1.64
N ARG A 43 -14.47 11.64 -2.80
CA ARG A 43 -15.25 11.56 -4.06
C ARG A 43 -15.78 10.16 -4.33
N SER A 44 -15.02 9.14 -3.96
CA SER A 44 -15.36 7.72 -4.10
C SER A 44 -15.05 7.02 -2.78
N PRO A 45 -16.03 6.86 -1.89
CA PRO A 45 -15.83 6.26 -0.58
C PRO A 45 -15.25 4.85 -0.65
N PHE A 46 -14.47 4.48 0.36
CA PHE A 46 -14.02 3.11 0.55
C PHE A 46 -15.23 2.19 0.74
N ARG A 47 -15.17 1.00 0.14
CA ARG A 47 -16.21 -0.02 0.24
C ARG A 47 -15.58 -1.39 0.41
N GLN A 48 -16.23 -2.25 1.15
CA GLN A 48 -15.89 -3.66 1.24
C GLN A 48 -16.49 -4.37 0.03
N MET A 49 -15.65 -5.00 -0.79
CA MET A 49 -16.13 -5.77 -1.94
C MET A 49 -16.72 -7.09 -1.47
N VAL A 50 -17.85 -7.48 -2.07
CA VAL A 50 -18.43 -8.82 -1.91
C VAL A 50 -17.91 -9.68 -3.05
N THR A 51 -17.20 -10.75 -2.70
CA THR A 51 -16.76 -11.75 -3.68
C THR A 51 -17.99 -12.47 -4.22
N PRO A 52 -18.23 -12.50 -5.55
CA PRO A 52 -19.35 -13.23 -6.10
C PRO A 52 -19.19 -14.72 -5.77
N VAL A 53 -20.21 -15.32 -5.15
CA VAL A 53 -20.27 -16.77 -5.02
C VAL A 53 -20.61 -17.34 -6.38
N VAL A 54 -19.75 -18.21 -6.91
CA VAL A 54 -20.05 -18.97 -8.11
C VAL A 54 -21.02 -20.10 -7.72
N THR A 55 -22.32 -19.80 -7.68
CA THR A 55 -23.31 -20.88 -7.71
C THR A 55 -23.27 -21.44 -9.13
N ARG A 56 -22.68 -22.63 -9.34
CA ARG A 56 -22.89 -23.37 -10.58
C ARG A 56 -24.40 -23.53 -10.77
N CYS A 57 -24.96 -22.93 -11.81
CA CYS A 57 -26.25 -23.37 -12.33
C CYS A 57 -26.09 -24.85 -12.68
N ARG A 58 -26.93 -25.66 -12.04
CA ARG A 58 -27.06 -27.09 -12.34
C ARG A 58 -27.67 -27.28 -13.72
#